data_AF-A0A814R3A0-F1
#
_entry.id   AF-A0A814R3A0-F1
#
_cell.length_a   1.000
_cell.length_b   1.000
_cell.length_c   1.000
_cell.angle_alpha   90.00
_cell.angle_beta   90.00
_cell.angle_gamma   90.00
#
_symmetry.space_group_name_H-M   'P 1'
#
loop_
_entity.id
_entity.type
_entity.pdbx_description
1 polymer ?
#
loop_
_entity_poly.entity_id
_entity_poly.type
_entity_poly.pdbx_seq_one_letter_code
_entity_poly.pdbx_strand_id
1 'polypeptide(L)'
;MSTLNGIYILCDDESRREEWIQKWSKIKGVFTNIEHLCEVLQLDVNQCDQDSIAVSFVTINDGVSTDNSNQLGFSFMYSQIFKEIILELDHDMKSITDLAVYCRQFYLGNINELKIIDEFEHDYRSQSAIWWYTRKCFIYRMLNHAFRTLNADTLVNMGFFIRNLHQQIEQLYQQQINDYSGNPFLVYHGQGLLKTDFEKLSETKGGFMFFHNFIFASTKQEAAHNFARGSIGKTDMIGILFVISIDPRVISAPFASIEEVSYSKREKEILFSIHTVFRVDSVKQIDKNNQLYQVELQLVANDDEQLRALTKPIEEETSCNIGWQRLCTLLLSTGQLEKAEELCKALLEQTSDPNEKALYYHQLGLINQNQGNYKKSIRYYEQGLEMYRKILPANHHNLAISYNNIGLVYDNIGEYEKALSFYEQAIEIYQTNLPADYPSLATSYNNSGLVYDSMGNYSQALSFYQEAFNIELKTLPSDHPLLAATCDNIGGVYNNMGEYTKALLFNNQALEIYKKNLPENHLNLAQSYNNIACVHHNMKEYSTALSYFERALSIWQPLLPPTHPQLINVEKSIEILKEKL
;
A
#
# COMPACT_ATOMS: atom_id res chain seq x y z
N MET A 1 11.92 -0.94 12.31
CA MET A 1 13.36 -1.26 12.48
C MET A 1 13.62 -2.64 11.90
N SER A 2 14.45 -2.75 10.85
CA SER A 2 14.77 -4.03 10.20
C SER A 2 15.69 -4.88 11.10
N THR A 3 15.22 -6.04 11.54
CA THR A 3 16.06 -7.03 12.22
C THR A 3 17.01 -7.67 11.19
N LEU A 4 18.32 -7.49 11.39
CA LEU A 4 19.37 -8.10 10.56
C LEU A 4 19.33 -9.64 10.72
N ASN A 5 18.85 -10.35 9.69
CA ASN A 5 18.62 -11.81 9.68
C ASN A 5 19.89 -12.65 9.41
N GLY A 6 20.90 -12.08 8.76
CA GLY A 6 22.15 -12.77 8.45
C GLY A 6 23.19 -11.82 7.86
N ILE A 7 24.47 -12.14 8.06
CA ILE A 7 25.63 -11.44 7.52
C ILE A 7 26.40 -12.43 6.66
N TYR A 8 26.61 -12.07 5.40
CA TYR A 8 27.43 -12.83 4.45
C TYR A 8 28.63 -11.97 4.09
N ILE A 9 29.82 -12.53 4.19
CA ILE A 9 31.06 -11.76 4.06
C ILE A 9 31.78 -12.21 2.79
N LEU A 10 32.06 -11.28 1.88
CA LEU A 10 32.99 -11.51 0.77
C LEU A 10 34.39 -11.09 1.23
N CYS A 11 35.34 -12.02 1.28
CA CYS A 11 36.70 -11.77 1.71
C CYS A 11 37.69 -12.71 1.01
N ASP A 12 38.87 -12.18 0.65
CA ASP A 12 39.92 -12.93 -0.06
C ASP A 12 40.65 -13.97 0.81
N ASP A 13 40.43 -13.96 2.12
CA ASP A 13 41.12 -14.83 3.09
C ASP A 13 40.14 -15.78 3.80
N GLU A 14 40.13 -17.04 3.38
CA GLU A 14 39.27 -18.10 3.93
C GLU A 14 39.72 -18.62 5.30
N SER A 15 40.93 -18.28 5.75
CA SER A 15 41.53 -18.87 6.97
C SER A 15 40.77 -18.55 8.26
N ARG A 16 39.94 -17.49 8.25
CA ARG A 16 39.15 -17.04 9.41
C ARG A 16 37.68 -17.44 9.37
N ARG A 17 37.25 -18.20 8.35
CA ARG A 17 35.86 -18.59 8.14
C ARG A 17 35.26 -19.31 9.35
N GLU A 18 35.94 -20.34 9.85
CA GLU A 18 35.46 -21.13 10.99
C GLU A 18 35.45 -20.31 12.29
N GLU A 19 36.45 -19.44 12.49
CA GLU A 19 36.52 -18.56 13.66
C GLU A 19 35.33 -17.59 13.69
N TRP A 20 35.00 -16.94 12.56
CA TRP A 20 33.93 -15.95 12.49
C TRP A 20 32.54 -16.57 12.61
N ILE A 21 32.31 -17.72 11.98
CA ILE A 21 31.03 -18.44 12.08
C ILE A 21 30.78 -18.93 13.51
N GLN A 22 31.83 -19.39 14.22
CA GLN A 22 31.69 -19.81 15.63
C GLN A 22 31.51 -18.64 16.60
N LYS A 23 32.15 -17.49 16.32
CA LYS A 23 32.17 -16.35 17.24
C LYS A 23 30.95 -15.43 17.09
N TRP A 24 30.34 -15.38 15.90
CA TRP A 24 29.19 -14.52 15.62
C TRP A 24 28.06 -15.29 14.93
N SER A 25 27.04 -15.61 15.71
CA SER A 25 25.87 -16.40 15.27
C SER A 25 25.08 -15.79 14.11
N LYS A 26 25.26 -14.49 13.83
CA LYS A 26 24.64 -13.80 12.70
C LYS A 26 25.40 -13.96 11.39
N ILE A 27 26.66 -14.41 11.39
CA ILE A 27 27.42 -14.66 10.16
C ILE A 27 27.00 -16.01 9.59
N LYS A 28 26.37 -15.99 8.42
CA LYS A 28 25.82 -17.18 7.76
C LYS A 28 26.80 -17.80 6.76
N GLY A 29 27.76 -17.02 6.26
CA GLY A 29 28.82 -17.54 5.40
C GLY A 29 29.91 -16.51 5.09
N VAL A 30 31.09 -17.03 4.76
CA VAL A 30 32.23 -16.25 4.25
C VAL A 30 32.60 -16.85 2.90
N PHE A 31 32.73 -16.00 1.89
CA PHE A 31 32.89 -16.38 0.49
C PHE A 31 34.08 -15.63 -0.11
N THR A 32 34.80 -16.30 -1.00
CA THR A 32 35.91 -15.74 -1.78
C THR A 32 35.49 -15.40 -3.22
N ASN A 33 34.34 -15.90 -3.66
CA ASN A 33 33.79 -15.68 -4.99
C ASN A 33 32.37 -15.06 -4.87
N ILE A 34 32.17 -13.96 -5.60
CA ILE A 34 30.89 -13.25 -5.64
C ILE A 34 29.77 -14.07 -6.28
N GLU A 35 30.05 -14.94 -7.25
CA GLU A 35 29.05 -15.80 -7.88
C GLU A 35 28.50 -16.83 -6.87
N HIS A 36 29.38 -17.48 -6.11
CA HIS A 36 28.98 -18.39 -5.02
C HIS A 36 28.22 -17.66 -3.91
N LEU A 37 28.61 -16.43 -3.56
CA LEU A 37 27.87 -15.61 -2.62
C LEU A 37 26.46 -15.31 -3.16
N CYS A 38 26.33 -14.93 -4.43
CA CYS A 38 25.05 -14.69 -5.08
C CYS A 38 24.19 -15.96 -5.12
N GLU A 39 24.76 -17.12 -5.44
CA GLU A 39 24.06 -18.40 -5.39
C GLU A 39 23.56 -18.74 -3.98
N VAL A 40 24.40 -18.56 -2.95
CA VAL A 40 23.98 -18.82 -1.56
C VAL A 40 22.97 -17.78 -1.07
N LEU A 41 23.10 -16.51 -1.44
CA LEU A 41 22.08 -15.50 -1.14
C LEU A 41 20.76 -15.83 -1.83
N GLN A 42 20.78 -16.25 -3.09
CA GLN A 42 19.59 -16.74 -3.79
C GLN A 42 19.03 -18.00 -3.13
N LEU A 43 19.87 -18.93 -2.68
CA LEU A 43 19.46 -20.12 -1.95
C LEU A 43 18.91 -19.81 -0.56
N ASP A 44 19.47 -18.85 0.18
CA ASP A 44 19.00 -18.45 1.50
C ASP A 44 17.72 -17.61 1.40
N VAL A 45 17.56 -16.81 0.34
CA VAL A 45 16.27 -16.22 -0.04
C VAL A 45 15.27 -17.35 -0.33
N ASN A 46 15.66 -18.36 -1.11
CA ASN A 46 14.85 -19.56 -1.43
C ASN A 46 14.60 -20.49 -0.22
N GLN A 47 15.41 -20.44 0.84
CA GLN A 47 15.23 -21.21 2.08
C GLN A 47 14.41 -20.43 3.11
N CYS A 48 14.53 -19.09 3.15
CA CYS A 48 13.53 -18.21 3.77
C CYS A 48 12.17 -18.26 3.04
N ASP A 49 12.13 -18.70 1.79
CA ASP A 49 10.90 -18.99 1.02
C ASP A 49 10.18 -20.28 1.47
N GLN A 50 10.81 -21.15 2.28
CA GLN A 50 10.13 -22.32 2.83
C GLN A 50 9.39 -21.97 4.13
N ASP A 51 8.12 -21.59 4.00
CA ASP A 51 7.01 -21.85 4.95
C ASP A 51 6.32 -20.64 5.62
N SER A 52 6.67 -19.38 5.36
CA SER A 52 5.84 -18.26 5.84
C SER A 52 5.01 -17.67 4.69
N ILE A 53 3.78 -18.17 4.55
CA ILE A 53 2.76 -17.47 3.77
C ILE A 53 2.57 -16.10 4.42
N ALA A 54 2.57 -15.03 3.62
CA ALA A 54 2.37 -13.69 4.15
C ALA A 54 0.96 -13.58 4.75
N VAL A 55 0.91 -13.23 6.02
CA VAL A 55 -0.31 -13.03 6.78
C VAL A 55 -0.33 -11.60 7.28
N SER A 56 -1.53 -11.04 7.40
CA SER A 56 -1.72 -9.77 8.05
C SER A 56 -2.98 -9.79 8.90
N PHE A 57 -3.00 -8.86 9.85
CA PHE A 57 -3.91 -8.87 10.98
C PHE A 57 -4.54 -7.49 11.15
N VAL A 58 -5.81 -7.46 11.52
CA VAL A 58 -6.59 -6.26 11.79
C VAL A 58 -7.29 -6.45 13.12
N THR A 59 -6.88 -5.69 14.13
CA THR A 59 -7.57 -5.63 15.43
C THR A 59 -8.80 -4.74 15.31
N ILE A 60 -9.93 -5.19 15.85
CA ILE A 60 -11.17 -4.40 15.90
C ILE A 60 -11.42 -4.09 17.38
N ASN A 61 -11.31 -2.82 17.76
CA ASN A 61 -11.70 -2.39 19.09
C ASN A 61 -13.23 -2.19 19.12
N ASP A 62 -13.90 -2.56 20.22
CA ASP A 62 -15.37 -2.53 20.42
C ASP A 62 -16.05 -1.16 20.18
N GLY A 63 -15.29 -0.10 19.89
CA GLY A 63 -15.78 1.16 19.36
C GLY A 63 -15.41 1.29 17.89
N VAL A 64 -16.23 0.76 16.99
CA VAL A 64 -16.18 1.12 15.57
C VAL A 64 -16.71 2.55 15.46
N SER A 65 -15.85 3.54 15.76
CA SER A 65 -15.92 4.80 15.05
C SER A 65 -15.09 4.65 13.79
N THR A 66 -15.56 5.25 12.71
CA THR A 66 -14.95 5.34 11.38
C THR A 66 -13.54 5.97 11.35
N ASP A 67 -12.95 6.27 12.52
CA ASP A 67 -11.77 7.13 12.68
C ASP A 67 -10.44 6.36 12.66
N ASN A 68 -10.48 5.02 12.63
CA ASN A 68 -9.28 4.15 12.59
C ASN A 68 -8.94 3.60 11.20
N SER A 69 -9.59 4.09 10.13
CA SER A 69 -9.36 3.65 8.75
C SER A 69 -7.89 3.76 8.30
N ASN A 70 -7.12 4.67 8.89
CA ASN A 70 -5.71 4.92 8.55
C ASN A 70 -4.70 4.09 9.37
N GLN A 71 -5.14 3.28 10.34
CA GLN A 71 -4.26 2.37 11.10
C GLN A 71 -4.19 0.95 10.52
N LEU A 72 -5.05 0.60 9.56
CA LEU A 72 -4.93 -0.67 8.86
C LEU A 72 -3.67 -0.62 8.01
N GLY A 73 -2.79 -1.60 8.23
CA GLY A 73 -1.53 -1.67 7.50
C GLY A 73 -1.80 -1.55 6.01
N PHE A 74 -1.30 -0.48 5.40
CA PHE A 74 -1.42 -0.13 3.98
C PHE A 74 -1.32 -1.36 3.04
N SER A 75 -0.54 -2.37 3.43
CA SER A 75 -0.44 -3.67 2.76
C SER A 75 -1.77 -4.41 2.54
N PHE A 76 -2.72 -4.41 3.50
CA PHE A 76 -4.02 -5.09 3.35
C PHE A 76 -4.79 -4.50 2.18
N MET A 77 -4.99 -3.19 2.27
CA MET A 77 -5.87 -2.43 1.43
C MET A 77 -5.35 -2.41 0.00
N TYR A 78 -4.04 -2.21 -0.16
CA TYR A 78 -3.41 -2.33 -1.46
C TYR A 78 -3.49 -3.74 -2.05
N SER A 79 -3.36 -4.80 -1.25
CA SER A 79 -3.47 -6.17 -1.75
C SER A 79 -4.90 -6.54 -2.18
N GLN A 80 -5.91 -6.09 -1.43
CA GLN A 80 -7.32 -6.32 -1.77
C GLN A 80 -7.71 -5.61 -3.06
N ILE A 81 -7.38 -4.33 -3.19
CA ILE A 81 -7.59 -3.59 -4.45
C ILE A 81 -6.78 -4.23 -5.57
N PHE A 82 -5.54 -4.64 -5.31
CA PHE A 82 -4.69 -5.25 -6.32
C PHE A 82 -5.35 -6.49 -6.92
N LYS A 83 -5.99 -7.33 -6.10
CA LYS A 83 -6.84 -8.43 -6.58
C LYS A 83 -8.01 -7.92 -7.41
N GLU A 84 -8.80 -6.97 -6.92
CA GLU A 84 -9.93 -6.43 -7.69
C GLU A 84 -9.49 -5.95 -9.08
N ILE A 85 -8.40 -5.17 -9.11
CA ILE A 85 -7.79 -4.68 -10.33
C ILE A 85 -7.41 -5.85 -11.23
N ILE A 86 -6.57 -6.78 -10.78
CA ILE A 86 -6.12 -7.91 -11.62
C ILE A 86 -7.33 -8.68 -12.18
N LEU A 87 -8.37 -8.90 -11.38
CA LEU A 87 -9.53 -9.67 -11.81
C LEU A 87 -10.34 -8.96 -12.91
N GLU A 88 -10.33 -7.63 -12.93
CA GLU A 88 -10.98 -6.79 -13.95
C GLU A 88 -10.13 -6.59 -15.22
N LEU A 89 -8.81 -6.74 -15.15
CA LEU A 89 -7.92 -6.50 -16.29
C LEU A 89 -8.19 -7.45 -17.45
N ASP A 90 -8.47 -6.90 -18.64
CA ASP A 90 -8.47 -7.69 -19.88
C ASP A 90 -7.05 -8.03 -20.31
N HIS A 91 -6.79 -9.33 -20.40
CA HIS A 91 -5.48 -9.90 -20.69
C HIS A 91 -5.52 -10.57 -22.06
N ASP A 92 -5.48 -9.81 -23.16
CA ASP A 92 -5.60 -10.39 -24.50
C ASP A 92 -4.25 -10.60 -25.25
N MET A 93 -4.05 -11.86 -25.63
CA MET A 93 -3.32 -12.45 -26.77
C MET A 93 -1.79 -12.67 -26.81
N LYS A 94 -0.99 -12.33 -25.79
CA LYS A 94 0.40 -12.85 -25.64
C LYS A 94 0.79 -13.32 -24.23
N SER A 95 -0.15 -13.29 -23.29
CA SER A 95 0.07 -13.44 -21.85
C SER A 95 0.82 -14.72 -21.44
N ILE A 96 0.56 -15.86 -22.09
CA ILE A 96 1.27 -17.13 -21.81
C ILE A 96 2.72 -17.05 -22.27
N THR A 97 2.95 -16.57 -23.51
CA THR A 97 4.29 -16.43 -24.09
C THR A 97 5.09 -15.35 -23.38
N ASP A 98 4.48 -14.21 -23.04
CA ASP A 98 5.14 -13.13 -22.30
C ASP A 98 5.53 -13.60 -20.89
N LEU A 99 4.62 -14.31 -20.20
CA LEU A 99 4.94 -14.93 -18.91
C LEU A 99 6.06 -15.97 -19.07
N ALA A 100 6.03 -16.81 -20.10
CA ALA A 100 7.08 -17.80 -20.35
C ALA A 100 8.44 -17.12 -20.61
N VAL A 101 8.48 -16.04 -21.40
CA VAL A 101 9.69 -15.24 -21.63
C VAL A 101 10.21 -14.64 -20.33
N TYR A 102 9.34 -14.03 -19.53
CA TYR A 102 9.68 -13.51 -18.20
C TYR A 102 10.25 -14.60 -17.29
N CYS A 103 9.61 -15.77 -17.24
CA CYS A 103 10.07 -16.91 -16.43
C CYS A 103 11.41 -17.47 -16.91
N ARG A 104 11.68 -17.52 -18.22
CA ARG A 104 12.98 -17.95 -18.75
C ARG A 104 14.11 -17.03 -18.32
N GLN A 105 13.86 -15.72 -18.25
CA GLN A 105 14.82 -14.75 -17.72
C GLN A 105 15.03 -14.95 -16.22
N PHE A 106 13.94 -15.15 -15.47
CA PHE A 106 13.97 -15.35 -14.02
C PHE A 106 14.73 -16.63 -13.62
N TYR A 107 14.53 -17.73 -14.36
CA TYR A 107 15.14 -19.04 -14.10
C TYR A 107 16.31 -19.36 -15.02
N LEU A 108 17.02 -18.34 -15.50
CA LEU A 108 18.19 -18.51 -16.36
C LEU A 108 19.22 -19.43 -15.66
N GLY A 109 19.64 -20.49 -16.35
CA GLY A 109 20.58 -21.49 -15.82
C GLY A 109 19.94 -22.69 -15.10
N ASN A 110 18.65 -22.65 -14.77
CA ASN A 110 17.95 -23.80 -14.17
C ASN A 110 17.28 -24.68 -15.25
N ILE A 111 18.02 -25.68 -15.75
CA ILE A 111 17.57 -26.57 -16.84
C ILE A 111 16.23 -27.25 -16.54
N ASN A 112 15.97 -27.60 -15.28
CA ASN A 112 14.72 -28.30 -14.92
C ASN A 112 13.51 -27.37 -15.01
N GLU A 113 13.62 -26.15 -14.48
CA GLU A 113 12.54 -25.17 -14.58
C GLU A 113 12.34 -24.70 -16.02
N LEU A 114 13.40 -24.51 -16.80
CA LEU A 114 13.30 -24.13 -18.22
C LEU A 114 12.48 -25.15 -19.03
N LYS A 115 12.68 -26.46 -18.79
CA LYS A 115 11.84 -27.49 -19.42
C LYS A 115 10.38 -27.38 -19.01
N ILE A 116 10.10 -27.12 -17.73
CA ILE A 116 8.73 -26.96 -17.24
C ILE A 116 8.08 -25.68 -17.80
N ILE A 117 8.87 -24.62 -18.03
CA ILE A 117 8.40 -23.38 -18.67
C ILE A 117 8.04 -23.65 -20.15
N ASP A 118 8.84 -24.44 -20.86
CA ASP A 118 8.53 -24.83 -22.24
C ASP A 118 7.26 -25.69 -22.31
N GLU A 119 7.10 -26.65 -21.38
CA GLU A 119 5.86 -27.42 -21.21
C GLU A 119 4.67 -26.50 -20.90
N PHE A 120 4.84 -25.54 -19.98
CA PHE A 120 3.80 -24.58 -19.63
C PHE A 120 3.36 -23.76 -20.84
N GLU A 121 4.29 -23.21 -21.62
CA GLU A 121 3.96 -22.41 -22.79
C GLU A 121 3.17 -23.21 -23.85
N HIS A 122 3.50 -24.49 -24.04
CA HIS A 122 2.83 -25.35 -25.01
C HIS A 122 1.48 -25.89 -24.50
N ASP A 123 1.46 -26.41 -23.27
CA ASP A 123 0.38 -27.25 -22.75
C ASP A 123 -0.57 -26.52 -21.81
N TYR A 124 -0.35 -25.23 -21.49
CA TYR A 124 -1.20 -24.50 -20.53
C TYR A 124 -2.69 -24.64 -20.84
N ARG A 125 -3.09 -24.51 -22.11
CA ARG A 125 -4.50 -24.60 -22.54
C ARG A 125 -5.12 -26.00 -22.39
N SER A 126 -4.31 -27.04 -22.24
CA SER A 126 -4.77 -28.43 -22.09
C SER A 126 -5.07 -28.81 -20.64
N GLN A 127 -4.60 -28.03 -19.67
CA GLN A 127 -4.78 -28.27 -18.24
C GLN A 127 -5.44 -27.06 -17.55
N SER A 128 -5.93 -27.26 -16.33
CA SER A 128 -6.47 -26.16 -15.52
C SER A 128 -5.32 -25.35 -14.88
N ALA A 129 -5.58 -24.09 -14.53
CA ALA A 129 -4.63 -23.28 -13.76
C ALA A 129 -4.43 -23.87 -12.36
N ILE A 130 -5.47 -24.47 -11.77
CA ILE A 130 -5.37 -25.22 -10.51
C ILE A 130 -4.38 -26.38 -10.63
N TRP A 131 -4.40 -27.12 -11.75
CA TRP A 131 -3.45 -28.20 -12.01
C TRP A 131 -2.00 -27.68 -12.04
N TRP A 132 -1.77 -26.57 -12.74
CA TRP A 132 -0.45 -25.93 -12.79
C TRP A 132 0.00 -25.38 -11.44
N TYR A 133 -0.92 -24.79 -10.66
CA TYR A 133 -0.62 -24.26 -9.33
C TYR A 133 -0.31 -25.36 -8.30
N THR A 134 -0.93 -26.54 -8.44
CA THR A 134 -0.71 -27.71 -7.56
C THR A 134 0.44 -28.61 -8.00
N ARG A 135 0.95 -28.43 -9.22
CA ARG A 135 2.15 -29.12 -9.69
C ARG A 135 3.38 -28.52 -9.01
N LYS A 136 4.30 -29.39 -8.57
CA LYS A 136 5.60 -28.97 -8.03
C LYS A 136 6.47 -28.34 -9.13
N CYS A 137 6.29 -27.04 -9.37
CA CYS A 137 6.97 -26.25 -10.39
C CYS A 137 7.24 -24.81 -9.91
N PHE A 138 7.81 -23.97 -10.79
CA PHE A 138 8.05 -22.56 -10.51
C PHE A 138 6.80 -21.76 -10.13
N ILE A 139 5.62 -22.05 -10.69
CA ILE A 139 4.42 -21.21 -10.59
C ILE A 139 4.02 -20.95 -9.14
N TYR A 140 3.89 -22.01 -8.33
CA TYR A 140 3.53 -21.87 -6.92
C TYR A 140 4.55 -21.01 -6.17
N ARG A 141 5.84 -21.29 -6.32
CA ARG A 141 6.90 -20.56 -5.60
C ARG A 141 6.97 -19.10 -6.03
N MET A 142 6.99 -18.85 -7.33
CA MET A 142 7.07 -17.52 -7.91
C MET A 142 5.88 -16.66 -7.48
N LEU A 143 4.67 -17.23 -7.51
CA LEU A 143 3.47 -16.49 -7.11
C LEU A 143 3.42 -16.19 -5.62
N ASN A 144 3.71 -17.18 -4.76
CA ASN A 144 3.71 -16.98 -3.31
C ASN A 144 4.81 -16.01 -2.86
N HIS A 145 5.98 -16.06 -3.51
CA HIS A 145 7.05 -15.08 -3.28
C HIS A 145 6.59 -13.68 -3.68
N ALA A 146 6.01 -13.54 -4.87
CA ALA A 146 5.58 -12.26 -5.40
C ALA A 146 4.51 -11.58 -4.53
N PHE A 147 3.53 -12.31 -4.03
CA PHE A 147 2.54 -11.76 -3.10
C PHE A 147 3.18 -11.34 -1.77
N ARG A 148 4.08 -12.17 -1.22
CA ARG A 148 4.76 -11.87 0.05
C ARG A 148 5.64 -10.63 -0.02
N THR A 149 6.34 -10.43 -1.13
CA THR A 149 7.22 -9.27 -1.32
C THR A 149 6.51 -8.11 -2.01
N LEU A 150 5.23 -8.26 -2.35
CA LEU A 150 4.49 -7.35 -3.25
C LEU A 150 5.30 -7.02 -4.52
N ASN A 151 5.94 -8.04 -5.12
CA ASN A 151 6.71 -7.86 -6.34
C ASN A 151 5.76 -7.60 -7.52
N ALA A 152 5.51 -6.31 -7.77
CA ALA A 152 4.61 -5.87 -8.81
C ALA A 152 4.97 -6.43 -10.21
N ASP A 153 6.25 -6.64 -10.53
CA ASP A 153 6.64 -7.11 -11.87
C ASP A 153 6.16 -8.54 -12.07
N THR A 154 6.43 -9.40 -11.09
CA THR A 154 5.96 -10.78 -11.12
C THR A 154 4.43 -10.84 -11.08
N LEU A 155 3.78 -10.05 -10.23
CA LEU A 155 2.33 -10.10 -10.09
C LEU A 155 1.59 -9.57 -11.34
N VAL A 156 2.11 -8.54 -12.00
CA VAL A 156 1.57 -8.02 -13.27
C VAL A 156 1.76 -9.04 -14.39
N ASN A 157 2.96 -9.60 -14.54
CA ASN A 157 3.23 -10.62 -15.56
C ASN A 157 2.43 -11.91 -15.30
N MET A 158 2.18 -12.25 -14.04
CA MET A 158 1.32 -13.37 -13.64
C MET A 158 -0.17 -13.03 -13.61
N GLY A 159 -0.59 -11.79 -13.89
CA GLY A 159 -1.96 -11.32 -13.73
C GLY A 159 -2.99 -12.21 -14.42
N PHE A 160 -2.69 -12.62 -15.66
CA PHE A 160 -3.51 -13.58 -16.40
C PHE A 160 -3.67 -14.92 -15.68
N PHE A 161 -2.57 -15.48 -15.16
CA PHE A 161 -2.60 -16.75 -14.44
C PHE A 161 -3.40 -16.62 -13.13
N ILE A 162 -3.21 -15.52 -12.39
CA ILE A 162 -3.94 -15.21 -11.16
C ILE A 162 -5.44 -15.12 -11.43
N ARG A 163 -5.84 -14.38 -12.48
CA ARG A 163 -7.24 -14.26 -12.91
C ARG A 163 -7.83 -15.61 -13.30
N ASN A 164 -7.11 -16.40 -14.09
CA ASN A 164 -7.58 -17.73 -14.51
C ASN A 164 -7.73 -18.70 -13.33
N LEU A 165 -6.78 -18.70 -12.39
CA LEU A 165 -6.83 -19.50 -11.18
C LEU A 165 -8.03 -19.11 -10.31
N HIS A 166 -8.26 -17.80 -10.09
CA HIS A 166 -9.42 -17.29 -9.37
C HIS A 166 -10.74 -17.71 -10.03
N GLN A 167 -10.89 -17.50 -11.34
CA GLN A 167 -12.10 -17.85 -12.09
C GLN A 167 -12.40 -19.36 -12.04
N GLN A 168 -11.38 -20.22 -12.07
CA GLN A 168 -11.58 -21.66 -11.94
C GLN A 168 -12.04 -22.06 -10.54
N ILE A 169 -11.49 -21.44 -9.49
CA ILE A 169 -11.96 -21.65 -8.11
C ILE A 169 -13.42 -21.20 -7.99
N GLU A 170 -13.77 -20.05 -8.57
CA GLU A 170 -15.14 -19.55 -8.58
C GLU A 170 -16.11 -20.47 -9.34
N GLN A 171 -15.73 -20.94 -10.52
CA GLN A 171 -16.53 -21.89 -11.30
C GLN A 171 -16.78 -23.19 -10.53
N LEU A 172 -15.75 -23.74 -9.89
CA LEU A 172 -15.89 -24.93 -9.05
C LEU A 172 -16.72 -24.66 -7.80
N TYR A 173 -16.55 -23.50 -7.16
CA TYR A 173 -17.36 -23.08 -6.02
C TYR A 173 -18.84 -23.08 -6.39
N GLN A 174 -19.23 -22.47 -7.51
CA GLN A 174 -20.62 -22.45 -7.98
C GLN A 174 -21.18 -23.84 -8.28
N GLN A 175 -20.33 -24.76 -8.76
CA GLN A 175 -20.73 -26.15 -9.03
C GLN A 175 -20.90 -26.97 -7.73
N GLN A 176 -20.01 -26.76 -6.75
CA GLN A 176 -19.90 -27.57 -5.55
C GLN A 176 -20.73 -27.04 -4.38
N ILE A 177 -21.16 -25.77 -4.40
CA ILE A 177 -21.83 -25.14 -3.24
C ILE A 177 -23.06 -25.93 -2.77
N ASN A 178 -23.78 -26.56 -3.71
CA ASN A 178 -24.97 -27.38 -3.43
C ASN A 178 -24.63 -28.77 -2.87
N ASP A 179 -23.40 -29.26 -3.07
CA ASP A 179 -22.94 -30.56 -2.56
C ASP A 179 -22.61 -30.47 -1.06
N TYR A 180 -22.24 -29.29 -0.58
CA TYR A 180 -22.16 -29.04 0.85
C TYR A 180 -23.60 -29.00 1.37
N SER A 181 -23.96 -29.98 2.22
CA SER A 181 -25.30 -30.22 2.80
C SER A 181 -25.95 -29.05 3.58
N GLY A 182 -25.48 -27.81 3.42
CA GLY A 182 -25.85 -26.62 4.17
C GLY A 182 -25.25 -26.59 5.58
N ASN A 183 -24.56 -27.64 5.99
CA ASN A 183 -23.95 -27.74 7.31
C ASN A 183 -22.53 -27.16 7.29
N PRO A 184 -22.15 -26.37 8.30
CA PRO A 184 -20.77 -25.95 8.47
C PRO A 184 -19.82 -27.13 8.57
N PHE A 185 -18.63 -26.99 8.00
CA PHE A 185 -17.58 -28.01 8.05
C PHE A 185 -16.22 -27.39 8.35
N LEU A 186 -15.29 -28.23 8.79
CA LEU A 186 -13.95 -27.81 9.19
C LEU A 186 -12.91 -28.22 8.15
N VAL A 187 -11.95 -27.32 7.91
CA VAL A 187 -10.73 -27.60 7.18
C VAL A 187 -9.52 -27.10 7.97
N TYR A 188 -8.34 -27.65 7.67
CA TYR A 188 -7.15 -27.46 8.48
C TYR A 188 -5.99 -26.99 7.64
N HIS A 189 -5.30 -25.94 8.07
CA HIS A 189 -4.09 -25.43 7.45
C HIS A 189 -2.99 -25.35 8.50
N GLY A 190 -1.76 -25.77 8.16
CA GLY A 190 -0.63 -25.78 9.08
C GLY A 190 0.56 -25.05 8.49
N GLN A 191 1.13 -24.12 9.24
CA GLN A 191 2.32 -23.38 8.82
C GLN A 191 3.13 -22.88 10.02
N GLY A 192 4.33 -22.38 9.74
CA GLY A 192 5.11 -21.60 10.71
C GLY A 192 4.80 -20.12 10.61
N LEU A 193 4.77 -19.42 11.75
CA LEU A 193 4.75 -17.97 11.84
C LEU A 193 5.98 -17.46 12.59
N LEU A 194 6.48 -16.29 12.19
CA LEU A 194 7.47 -15.57 12.98
C LEU A 194 6.86 -15.19 14.33
N LYS A 195 7.67 -15.19 15.38
CA LYS A 195 7.23 -14.83 16.73
C LYS A 195 6.57 -13.44 16.79
N THR A 196 7.10 -12.47 16.06
CA THR A 196 6.53 -11.12 15.94
C THR A 196 5.15 -11.10 15.31
N ASP A 197 4.90 -11.96 14.33
CA ASP A 197 3.60 -12.06 13.66
C ASP A 197 2.60 -12.84 14.51
N PHE A 198 3.09 -13.82 15.28
CA PHE A 198 2.28 -14.51 16.28
C PHE A 198 1.84 -13.58 17.42
N GLU A 199 2.70 -12.68 17.89
CA GLU A 199 2.34 -11.67 18.90
C GLU A 199 1.16 -10.82 18.40
N LYS A 200 1.22 -10.32 17.16
CA LYS A 200 0.09 -9.61 16.52
C LYS A 200 -1.16 -10.48 16.39
N LEU A 201 -1.02 -11.74 15.94
CA LEU A 201 -2.13 -12.67 15.84
C LEU A 201 -2.82 -12.88 17.20
N SER A 202 -2.04 -12.97 18.28
CA SER A 202 -2.56 -13.16 19.64
C SER A 202 -3.37 -11.96 20.15
N GLU A 203 -3.06 -10.76 19.66
CA GLU A 203 -3.78 -9.52 19.95
C GLU A 203 -5.04 -9.35 19.06
N THR A 204 -5.15 -10.12 17.97
CA THR A 204 -6.19 -9.97 16.93
C THR A 204 -7.48 -10.74 17.22
N LYS A 205 -7.71 -11.14 18.48
CA LYS A 205 -8.93 -11.89 18.83
C LYS A 205 -10.19 -11.05 18.56
N GLY A 206 -11.14 -11.61 17.81
CA GLY A 206 -12.34 -10.90 17.33
C GLY A 206 -12.11 -10.02 16.10
N GLY A 207 -10.85 -9.82 15.70
CA GLY A 207 -10.45 -9.09 14.50
C GLY A 207 -10.33 -9.97 13.26
N PHE A 208 -9.73 -9.42 12.21
CA PHE A 208 -9.53 -10.10 10.94
C PHE A 208 -8.08 -10.57 10.74
N MET A 209 -7.95 -11.73 10.11
CA MET A 209 -6.72 -12.29 9.59
C MET A 209 -6.93 -12.63 8.12
N PHE A 210 -5.96 -12.32 7.27
CA PHE A 210 -6.03 -12.67 5.86
C PHE A 210 -4.67 -13.10 5.37
N PHE A 211 -4.69 -14.02 4.41
CA PHE A 211 -3.49 -14.46 3.72
C PHE A 211 -3.39 -13.70 2.41
N HIS A 212 -2.16 -13.39 2.01
CA HIS A 212 -1.94 -12.64 0.77
C HIS A 212 -1.98 -13.54 -0.48
N ASN A 213 -2.13 -14.85 -0.29
CA ASN A 213 -1.95 -15.89 -1.32
C ASN A 213 -3.18 -16.79 -1.42
N PHE A 214 -3.19 -17.68 -2.42
CA PHE A 214 -4.14 -18.79 -2.47
C PHE A 214 -3.74 -19.86 -1.45
N ILE A 215 -4.64 -20.21 -0.54
CA ILE A 215 -4.34 -21.09 0.62
C ILE A 215 -4.92 -22.47 0.38
N PHE A 216 -4.11 -23.50 0.65
CA PHE A 216 -4.56 -24.89 0.72
C PHE A 216 -4.95 -25.24 2.15
N ALA A 217 -6.16 -25.78 2.33
CA ALA A 217 -6.58 -26.38 3.59
C ALA A 217 -7.00 -27.82 3.37
N SER A 218 -6.44 -28.72 4.17
CA SER A 218 -6.74 -30.15 4.14
C SER A 218 -8.01 -30.44 4.91
N THR A 219 -8.83 -31.39 4.45
CA THR A 219 -9.95 -31.92 5.26
C THR A 219 -9.47 -32.85 6.38
N LYS A 220 -8.17 -33.20 6.39
CA LYS A 220 -7.54 -34.06 7.40
C LYS A 220 -6.64 -33.24 8.33
N GLN A 221 -6.98 -33.22 9.61
CA GLN A 221 -6.24 -32.49 10.65
C GLN A 221 -4.78 -32.96 10.78
N GLU A 222 -4.52 -34.26 10.68
CA GLU A 222 -3.17 -34.83 10.89
C GLU A 222 -2.13 -34.26 9.92
N ALA A 223 -2.51 -34.06 8.65
CA ALA A 223 -1.62 -33.50 7.63
C ALA A 223 -1.21 -32.07 8.00
N ALA A 224 -2.18 -31.20 8.26
CA ALA A 224 -1.94 -29.81 8.67
C ALA A 224 -1.15 -29.74 9.99
N HIS A 225 -1.45 -30.60 10.95
CA HIS A 225 -0.73 -30.65 12.21
C HIS A 225 0.75 -31.03 12.02
N ASN A 226 1.06 -31.95 11.09
CA ASN A 226 2.45 -32.29 10.77
C ASN A 226 3.20 -31.11 10.14
N PHE A 227 2.55 -30.34 9.25
CA PHE A 227 3.14 -29.11 8.70
C PHE A 227 3.41 -28.06 9.78
N ALA A 228 2.44 -27.81 10.68
CA ALA A 228 2.64 -26.89 11.80
C ALA A 228 3.81 -27.32 12.71
N ARG A 229 3.93 -28.62 12.99
CA ARG A 229 5.03 -29.19 13.78
C ARG A 229 6.40 -29.09 13.11
N GLY A 230 6.46 -29.00 11.77
CA GLY A 230 7.71 -28.81 11.03
C GLY A 230 8.46 -27.52 11.39
N SER A 231 7.79 -26.57 12.05
CA SER A 231 8.38 -25.32 12.51
C SER A 231 9.01 -25.41 13.91
N ILE A 232 8.73 -26.48 14.66
CA ILE A 232 9.26 -26.68 16.02
C ILE A 232 10.79 -26.86 15.95
N GLY A 233 11.51 -26.06 16.74
CA GLY A 233 12.98 -26.06 16.77
C GLY A 233 13.66 -25.12 15.77
N LYS A 234 12.90 -24.47 14.86
CA LYS A 234 13.42 -23.34 14.06
C LYS A 234 13.47 -22.09 14.96
N THR A 235 14.56 -21.33 14.90
CA THR A 235 14.72 -20.09 15.71
C THR A 235 13.67 -19.07 15.31
N ASP A 236 13.04 -18.42 16.30
CA ASP A 236 12.02 -17.36 16.13
C ASP A 236 10.74 -17.75 15.36
N MET A 237 10.47 -19.05 15.23
CA MET A 237 9.25 -19.57 14.57
C MET A 237 8.33 -20.27 15.57
N ILE A 238 7.02 -20.11 15.36
CA ILE A 238 5.94 -20.75 16.11
C ILE A 238 5.10 -21.54 15.11
N GLY A 239 4.87 -22.82 15.38
CA GLY A 239 3.98 -23.64 14.58
C GLY A 239 2.51 -23.31 14.87
N ILE A 240 1.72 -23.11 13.82
CA ILE A 240 0.30 -22.79 13.94
C ILE A 240 -0.53 -23.81 13.17
N LEU A 241 -1.49 -24.42 13.87
CA LEU A 241 -2.58 -25.20 13.29
C LEU A 241 -3.82 -24.32 13.20
N PHE A 242 -4.15 -23.87 12.01
CA PHE A 242 -5.40 -23.18 11.73
C PHE A 242 -6.53 -24.19 11.56
N VAL A 243 -7.60 -23.99 12.33
CA VAL A 243 -8.86 -24.73 12.24
C VAL A 243 -9.89 -23.76 11.66
N ILE A 244 -10.23 -23.94 10.39
CA ILE A 244 -11.06 -23.02 9.63
C ILE A 244 -12.48 -23.59 9.55
N SER A 245 -13.45 -22.83 10.08
CA SER A 245 -14.87 -23.11 9.97
C SER A 245 -15.46 -22.44 8.75
N ILE A 246 -16.07 -23.25 7.87
CA ILE A 246 -16.72 -22.80 6.64
C ILE A 246 -18.22 -23.04 6.77
N ASP A 247 -19.00 -21.97 6.68
CA ASP A 247 -20.46 -22.05 6.55
C ASP A 247 -20.86 -21.81 5.08
N PRO A 248 -21.27 -22.86 4.33
CA PRO A 248 -21.61 -22.73 2.91
C PRO A 248 -22.88 -21.91 2.65
N ARG A 249 -23.66 -21.56 3.70
CA ARG A 249 -24.88 -20.75 3.57
C ARG A 249 -24.59 -19.25 3.46
N VAL A 250 -23.38 -18.83 3.80
CA VAL A 250 -22.97 -17.44 3.80
C VAL A 250 -22.25 -17.12 2.49
N ILE A 251 -22.65 -16.03 1.83
CA ILE A 251 -21.96 -15.53 0.64
C ILE A 251 -20.60 -14.99 1.09
N SER A 252 -19.54 -15.66 0.67
CA SER A 252 -18.16 -15.39 1.09
C SER A 252 -17.22 -15.44 -0.11
N ALA A 253 -15.91 -15.26 0.14
CA ALA A 253 -14.91 -15.43 -0.90
C ALA A 253 -14.92 -16.86 -1.47
N PRO A 254 -14.75 -17.05 -2.80
CA PRO A 254 -14.80 -18.37 -3.40
C PRO A 254 -13.73 -19.33 -2.85
N PHE A 255 -14.14 -20.58 -2.64
CA PHE A 255 -13.27 -21.71 -2.31
C PHE A 255 -13.77 -22.95 -3.04
N ALA A 256 -12.90 -23.91 -3.31
CA ALA A 256 -13.30 -25.13 -4.00
C ALA A 256 -12.52 -26.34 -3.52
N SER A 257 -13.19 -27.49 -3.49
CA SER A 257 -12.52 -28.78 -3.46
C SER A 257 -11.79 -29.00 -4.78
N ILE A 258 -10.50 -29.31 -4.69
CA ILE A 258 -9.63 -29.47 -5.86
C ILE A 258 -9.23 -30.92 -6.12
N GLU A 259 -9.81 -31.89 -5.40
CA GLU A 259 -9.44 -33.33 -5.47
C GLU A 259 -9.41 -33.87 -6.91
N GLU A 260 -10.38 -33.47 -7.75
CA GLU A 260 -10.52 -33.97 -9.13
C GLU A 260 -9.67 -33.21 -10.16
N VAL A 261 -9.29 -31.97 -9.86
CA VAL A 261 -8.64 -31.04 -10.80
C VAL A 261 -7.17 -30.76 -10.47
N SER A 262 -6.70 -31.17 -9.29
CA SER A 262 -5.32 -30.98 -8.87
C SER A 262 -4.37 -31.93 -9.61
N TYR A 263 -3.09 -31.57 -9.63
CA TYR A 263 -2.02 -32.42 -10.12
C TYR A 263 -1.93 -33.75 -9.33
N SER A 264 -2.06 -33.65 -8.01
CA SER A 264 -1.99 -34.77 -7.07
C SER A 264 -3.40 -35.21 -6.66
N LYS A 265 -4.02 -36.09 -7.44
CA LYS A 265 -5.38 -36.66 -7.21
C LYS A 265 -5.56 -37.51 -5.93
N ARG A 266 -4.72 -37.32 -4.92
CA ARG A 266 -4.69 -38.14 -3.69
C ARG A 266 -5.06 -37.36 -2.43
N GLU A 267 -5.05 -36.03 -2.50
CA GLU A 267 -5.22 -35.16 -1.34
C GLU A 267 -6.57 -34.44 -1.40
N LYS A 268 -7.31 -34.54 -0.29
CA LYS A 268 -8.60 -33.88 -0.10
C LYS A 268 -8.35 -32.48 0.42
N GLU A 269 -8.21 -31.54 -0.51
CA GLU A 269 -7.87 -30.16 -0.22
C GLU A 269 -8.96 -29.22 -0.72
N ILE A 270 -9.19 -28.18 0.08
CA ILE A 270 -9.93 -26.99 -0.30
C ILE A 270 -8.90 -25.90 -0.64
N LEU A 271 -9.04 -25.33 -1.82
CA LEU A 271 -8.28 -24.16 -2.24
C LEU A 271 -9.15 -22.91 -2.07
N PHE A 272 -8.65 -21.96 -1.28
CA PHE A 272 -9.27 -20.64 -1.16
C PHE A 272 -8.73 -19.70 -2.24
N SER A 273 -9.61 -18.85 -2.76
CA SER A 273 -9.22 -17.71 -3.56
C SER A 273 -8.21 -16.82 -2.81
N ILE A 274 -7.42 -16.05 -3.55
CA ILE A 274 -6.56 -15.00 -3.01
C ILE A 274 -7.36 -13.97 -2.18
N HIS A 275 -6.73 -13.46 -1.11
CA HIS A 275 -7.25 -12.49 -0.15
C HIS A 275 -8.59 -12.89 0.48
N THR A 276 -8.78 -14.18 0.71
CA THR A 276 -9.85 -14.63 1.59
C THR A 276 -9.57 -14.14 3.01
N VAL A 277 -10.58 -13.51 3.60
CA VAL A 277 -10.53 -12.92 4.94
C VAL A 277 -11.18 -13.87 5.94
N PHE A 278 -10.55 -14.01 7.10
CA PHE A 278 -10.99 -14.85 8.21
C PHE A 278 -11.12 -14.01 9.47
N ARG A 279 -12.12 -14.30 10.31
CA ARG A 279 -12.22 -13.75 11.67
C ARG A 279 -11.48 -14.68 12.63
N VAL A 280 -10.72 -14.11 13.56
CA VAL A 280 -9.96 -14.88 14.57
C VAL A 280 -10.82 -15.09 15.81
N ASP A 281 -11.27 -16.32 16.04
CA ASP A 281 -12.16 -16.66 17.16
C ASP A 281 -11.38 -16.91 18.45
N SER A 282 -10.39 -17.79 18.39
CA SER A 282 -9.59 -18.15 19.55
C SER A 282 -8.19 -18.62 19.19
N VAL A 283 -7.24 -18.35 20.09
CA VAL A 283 -5.86 -18.84 20.04
C VAL A 283 -5.62 -19.71 21.26
N LYS A 284 -5.30 -20.99 21.04
CA LYS A 284 -5.13 -22.00 22.08
C LYS A 284 -3.77 -22.66 21.95
N GLN A 285 -3.03 -22.76 23.05
CA GLN A 285 -1.78 -23.51 23.06
C GLN A 285 -2.07 -25.02 23.03
N ILE A 286 -1.33 -25.78 22.20
CA ILE A 286 -1.51 -27.23 22.07
C ILE A 286 -0.26 -28.05 22.40
N ASP A 287 0.92 -27.44 22.51
CA ASP A 287 2.12 -28.08 23.05
C ASP A 287 2.54 -27.56 24.43
N LYS A 288 3.50 -28.21 25.08
CA LYS A 288 4.01 -27.81 26.39
C LYS A 288 5.12 -26.75 26.33
N ASN A 289 5.68 -26.49 25.14
CA ASN A 289 6.89 -25.70 24.96
C ASN A 289 6.64 -24.29 24.39
N ASN A 290 5.38 -23.85 24.29
CA ASN A 290 4.97 -22.57 23.69
C ASN A 290 5.44 -22.43 22.24
N GLN A 291 5.55 -23.52 21.48
CA GLN A 291 5.99 -23.52 20.09
C GLN A 291 4.92 -24.03 19.12
N LEU A 292 3.76 -24.46 19.63
CA LEU A 292 2.66 -24.94 18.81
C LEU A 292 1.31 -24.46 19.34
N TYR A 293 0.57 -23.75 18.48
CA TYR A 293 -0.74 -23.20 18.81
C TYR A 293 -1.79 -23.65 17.79
N GLN A 294 -3.02 -23.79 18.27
CA GLN A 294 -4.22 -23.94 17.46
C GLN A 294 -4.94 -22.60 17.40
N VAL A 295 -5.33 -22.19 16.20
CA VAL A 295 -6.06 -20.94 15.97
C VAL A 295 -7.35 -21.26 15.26
N GLU A 296 -8.47 -20.91 15.88
CA GLU A 296 -9.80 -21.08 15.31
C GLU A 296 -10.14 -19.86 14.46
N LEU A 297 -10.48 -20.12 13.19
CA LEU A 297 -10.79 -19.12 12.18
C LEU A 297 -12.20 -19.36 11.63
N GLN A 298 -12.94 -18.27 11.42
CA GLN A 298 -14.22 -18.31 10.71
C GLN A 298 -14.10 -17.59 9.37
N LEU A 299 -14.56 -18.21 8.29
CA LEU A 299 -14.62 -17.55 6.98
C LEU A 299 -15.59 -16.35 7.03
N VAL A 300 -15.13 -15.17 6.59
CA VAL A 300 -15.90 -13.93 6.66
C VAL A 300 -16.85 -13.81 5.46
N ALA A 301 -18.04 -13.26 5.71
CA ALA A 301 -19.03 -12.97 4.69
C ALA A 301 -18.63 -11.74 3.84
N ASN A 302 -19.00 -11.72 2.57
CA ASN A 302 -18.76 -10.56 1.70
C ASN A 302 -19.57 -9.32 2.12
N ASP A 303 -20.63 -9.50 2.91
CA ASP A 303 -21.47 -8.43 3.43
C ASP A 303 -21.20 -8.05 4.89
N ASP A 304 -20.09 -8.53 5.46
CA ASP A 304 -19.66 -8.13 6.80
C ASP A 304 -19.49 -6.61 6.89
N GLU A 305 -20.29 -5.96 7.77
CA GLU A 305 -20.35 -4.51 7.91
C GLU A 305 -19.00 -3.90 8.30
N GLN A 306 -18.25 -4.59 9.15
CA GLN A 306 -16.94 -4.13 9.60
C GLN A 306 -15.94 -4.20 8.44
N LEU A 307 -15.93 -5.30 7.68
CA LEU A 307 -15.06 -5.41 6.51
C LEU A 307 -15.37 -4.33 5.45
N ARG A 308 -16.65 -4.07 5.16
CA ARG A 308 -17.07 -3.01 4.23
C ARG A 308 -16.68 -1.61 4.68
N ALA A 309 -16.82 -1.32 5.96
CA ALA A 309 -16.39 -0.03 6.51
C ALA A 309 -14.88 0.20 6.32
N LEU A 310 -14.09 -0.88 6.32
CA LEU A 310 -12.63 -0.84 6.12
C LEU A 310 -12.24 -0.68 4.64
N THR A 311 -12.98 -1.27 3.69
CA THR A 311 -12.64 -1.20 2.27
C THR A 311 -13.17 0.05 1.57
N LYS A 312 -14.30 0.61 2.04
CA LYS A 312 -15.00 1.72 1.40
C LYS A 312 -14.15 2.96 1.07
N PRO A 313 -13.32 3.51 1.99
CA PRO A 313 -12.53 4.72 1.68
C PRO A 313 -11.59 4.52 0.47
N ILE A 314 -11.15 3.29 0.28
CA ILE A 314 -10.15 2.91 -0.69
C ILE A 314 -10.76 2.49 -2.01
N GLU A 315 -11.94 1.88 -1.97
CA GLU A 315 -12.81 1.76 -3.14
C GLU A 315 -13.12 3.16 -3.71
N GLU A 316 -13.37 4.15 -2.84
CA GLU A 316 -13.58 5.54 -3.24
C GLU A 316 -12.29 6.17 -3.84
N GLU A 317 -11.13 6.02 -3.20
CA GLU A 317 -9.84 6.51 -3.73
C GLU A 317 -9.42 5.86 -5.05
N THR A 318 -9.77 4.59 -5.26
CA THR A 318 -9.41 3.83 -6.47
C THR A 318 -10.56 3.71 -7.47
N SER A 319 -11.64 4.45 -7.27
CA SER A 319 -12.80 4.49 -8.16
C SER A 319 -12.42 5.10 -9.52
N CYS A 320 -12.04 4.23 -10.46
CA CYS A 320 -11.79 4.61 -11.84
C CYS A 320 -12.26 3.49 -12.77
N ASN A 321 -12.84 3.86 -13.92
CA ASN A 321 -13.49 2.92 -14.84
C ASN A 321 -12.51 2.01 -15.64
N ILE A 322 -11.19 2.15 -15.45
CA ILE A 322 -10.18 1.43 -16.25
C ILE A 322 -9.20 0.73 -15.30
N GLY A 323 -9.24 -0.61 -15.27
CA GLY A 323 -8.42 -1.42 -14.34
C GLY A 323 -6.92 -1.13 -14.42
N TRP A 324 -6.36 -0.92 -15.62
CA TRP A 324 -4.94 -0.60 -15.78
C TRP A 324 -4.56 0.78 -15.21
N GLN A 325 -5.49 1.73 -15.19
CA GLN A 325 -5.28 3.03 -14.55
C GLN A 325 -5.32 2.91 -13.04
N ARG A 326 -6.28 2.13 -12.50
CA ARG A 326 -6.31 1.79 -11.07
C ARG A 326 -4.96 1.19 -10.63
N LEU A 327 -4.34 0.35 -11.47
CA LEU A 327 -3.02 -0.23 -11.20
C LEU A 327 -1.90 0.83 -11.15
N CYS A 328 -1.83 1.76 -12.12
CA CYS A 328 -0.82 2.84 -12.07
C CYS A 328 -0.98 3.68 -10.78
N THR A 329 -2.22 4.02 -10.40
CA THR A 329 -2.50 4.76 -9.15
C THR A 329 -2.07 3.98 -7.91
N LEU A 330 -2.31 2.66 -7.89
CA LEU A 330 -1.87 1.78 -6.80
C LEU A 330 -0.34 1.71 -6.67
N LEU A 331 0.37 1.63 -7.81
CA LEU A 331 1.83 1.61 -7.81
C LEU A 331 2.41 2.95 -7.36
N LEU A 332 1.77 4.06 -7.73
CA LEU A 332 2.10 5.39 -7.24
C LEU A 332 1.95 5.50 -5.72
N SER A 333 0.80 5.08 -5.18
CA SER A 333 0.47 5.20 -3.77
C SER A 333 1.31 4.27 -2.88
N THR A 334 1.81 3.16 -3.44
CA THR A 334 2.77 2.26 -2.80
C THR A 334 4.23 2.70 -2.95
N GLY A 335 4.49 3.84 -3.61
CA GLY A 335 5.83 4.40 -3.78
C GLY A 335 6.68 3.73 -4.87
N GLN A 336 6.10 2.82 -5.67
CA GLN A 336 6.77 2.13 -6.78
C GLN A 336 6.80 3.01 -8.05
N LEU A 337 7.39 4.20 -7.93
CA LEU A 337 7.31 5.26 -8.95
C LEU A 337 7.86 4.85 -10.32
N GLU A 338 9.00 4.13 -10.36
CA GLU A 338 9.61 3.68 -11.62
C GLU A 338 8.69 2.74 -12.40
N LYS A 339 8.05 1.79 -11.70
CA LYS A 339 7.14 0.81 -12.30
C LYS A 339 5.84 1.43 -12.76
N ALA A 340 5.30 2.35 -11.96
CA ALA A 340 4.16 3.16 -12.37
C ALA A 340 4.48 3.88 -13.70
N GLU A 341 5.70 4.41 -13.85
CA GLU A 341 6.14 5.08 -15.08
C GLU A 341 6.22 4.12 -16.28
N GLU A 342 6.83 2.95 -16.11
CA GLU A 342 6.96 1.95 -17.17
C GLU A 342 5.61 1.45 -17.65
N LEU A 343 4.71 1.09 -16.72
CA LEU A 343 3.36 0.63 -17.02
C LEU A 343 2.57 1.70 -17.78
N CYS A 344 2.55 2.93 -17.26
CA CYS A 344 1.80 4.02 -17.88
C CYS A 344 2.37 4.40 -19.27
N LYS A 345 3.67 4.25 -19.53
CA LYS A 345 4.26 4.39 -20.88
C LYS A 345 3.80 3.28 -21.83
N ALA A 346 3.84 2.03 -21.39
CA ALA A 346 3.40 0.89 -22.20
C ALA A 346 1.91 1.03 -22.59
N LEU A 347 1.07 1.43 -21.64
CA LEU A 347 -0.36 1.68 -21.88
C LEU A 347 -0.58 2.85 -22.85
N LEU A 348 0.18 3.93 -22.71
CA LEU A 348 0.13 5.09 -23.61
C LEU A 348 0.44 4.72 -25.06
N GLU A 349 1.38 3.80 -25.30
CA GLU A 349 1.74 3.30 -26.64
C GLU A 349 0.65 2.41 -27.24
N GLN A 350 -0.07 1.64 -26.41
CA GLN A 350 -1.08 0.69 -26.84
C GLN A 350 -2.46 1.32 -27.06
N THR A 351 -2.83 2.32 -26.24
CA THR A 351 -4.14 2.96 -26.38
C THR A 351 -4.22 3.77 -27.67
N SER A 352 -5.40 3.75 -28.30
CA SER A 352 -5.73 4.65 -29.42
C SER A 352 -6.71 5.74 -29.03
N ASP A 353 -7.33 5.66 -27.84
CA ASP A 353 -8.30 6.64 -27.37
C ASP A 353 -7.59 7.93 -26.92
N PRO A 354 -7.87 9.09 -27.55
CA PRO A 354 -7.30 10.37 -27.14
C PRO A 354 -7.56 10.73 -25.67
N ASN A 355 -8.70 10.34 -25.11
CA ASN A 355 -9.05 10.63 -23.72
C ASN A 355 -8.19 9.81 -22.75
N GLU A 356 -8.01 8.52 -23.02
CA GLU A 356 -7.09 7.66 -22.26
C GLU A 356 -5.64 8.13 -22.37
N LYS A 357 -5.19 8.53 -23.57
CA LYS A 357 -3.84 9.10 -23.75
C LYS A 357 -3.63 10.33 -22.89
N ALA A 358 -4.60 11.24 -22.85
CA ALA A 358 -4.53 12.43 -22.01
C ALA A 358 -4.39 12.04 -20.53
N LEU A 359 -5.15 11.06 -20.05
CA LEU A 359 -5.05 10.55 -18.68
C LEU A 359 -3.66 9.95 -18.39
N TYR A 360 -3.12 9.10 -19.27
CA TYR A 360 -1.78 8.53 -19.09
C TYR A 360 -0.67 9.58 -19.06
N TYR A 361 -0.79 10.62 -19.90
CA TYR A 361 0.12 11.77 -19.80
C TYR A 361 0.04 12.47 -18.45
N HIS A 362 -1.15 12.65 -17.87
CA HIS A 362 -1.28 13.22 -16.53
C HIS A 362 -0.69 12.32 -15.45
N GLN A 363 -0.90 11.01 -15.53
CA GLN A 363 -0.30 10.04 -14.61
C GLN A 363 1.23 10.07 -14.69
N LEU A 364 1.80 10.09 -15.90
CA LEU A 364 3.25 10.25 -16.09
C LEU A 364 3.78 11.59 -15.56
N GLY A 365 2.98 12.65 -15.69
CA GLY A 365 3.24 13.95 -15.08
C GLY A 365 3.37 13.86 -13.56
N LEU A 366 2.41 13.22 -12.91
CA LEU A 366 2.38 13.01 -11.46
C LEU A 366 3.54 12.12 -10.97
N ILE A 367 3.79 11.01 -11.67
CA ILE A 367 4.90 10.10 -11.37
C ILE A 367 6.23 10.86 -11.41
N ASN A 368 6.47 11.63 -12.48
CA ASN A 368 7.72 12.38 -12.63
C ASN A 368 7.82 13.54 -11.62
N GLN A 369 6.70 14.14 -11.22
CA GLN A 369 6.68 15.13 -10.14
C GLN A 369 7.15 14.50 -8.82
N ASN A 370 6.60 13.35 -8.45
CA ASN A 370 6.97 12.64 -7.22
C ASN A 370 8.42 12.14 -7.24
N GLN A 371 8.98 11.83 -8.41
CA GLN A 371 10.40 11.52 -8.58
C GLN A 371 11.33 12.76 -8.53
N GLY A 372 10.78 13.98 -8.48
CA GLY A 372 11.56 15.24 -8.57
C GLY A 372 12.00 15.59 -10.00
N ASN A 373 11.53 14.88 -11.01
CA ASN A 373 11.80 15.10 -12.43
C ASN A 373 10.89 16.21 -13.02
N TYR A 374 10.91 17.40 -12.43
CA TYR A 374 9.94 18.48 -12.72
C TYR A 374 9.86 18.88 -14.20
N LYS A 375 10.98 18.91 -14.92
CA LYS A 375 10.98 19.22 -16.37
C LYS A 375 10.24 18.17 -17.20
N LYS A 376 10.38 16.88 -16.87
CA LYS A 376 9.63 15.81 -17.53
C LYS A 376 8.15 15.87 -17.14
N SER A 377 7.88 16.15 -15.87
CA SER A 377 6.52 16.30 -15.35
C SER A 377 5.73 17.38 -16.11
N ILE A 378 6.28 18.59 -16.25
CA ILE A 378 5.68 19.68 -17.03
C ILE A 378 5.40 19.22 -18.46
N ARG A 379 6.37 18.62 -19.14
CA ARG A 379 6.20 18.16 -20.52
C ARG A 379 5.05 17.17 -20.65
N TYR A 380 4.93 16.20 -19.74
CA TYR A 380 3.84 15.23 -19.78
C TYR A 380 2.49 15.89 -19.49
N TYR A 381 2.38 16.75 -18.48
CA TYR A 381 1.14 17.48 -18.23
C TYR A 381 0.73 18.38 -19.40
N GLU A 382 1.67 19.06 -20.06
CA GLU A 382 1.41 19.87 -21.25
C GLU A 382 0.91 19.02 -22.42
N GLN A 383 1.49 17.83 -22.64
CA GLN A 383 1.00 16.88 -23.66
C GLN A 383 -0.43 16.41 -23.36
N GLY A 384 -0.72 16.08 -22.09
CA GLY A 384 -2.07 15.71 -21.66
C GLY A 384 -3.08 16.86 -21.83
N LEU A 385 -2.69 18.07 -21.44
CA LEU A 385 -3.49 19.28 -21.61
C LEU A 385 -3.79 19.57 -23.09
N GLU A 386 -2.80 19.43 -23.98
CA GLU A 386 -3.01 19.63 -25.42
C GLU A 386 -4.03 18.64 -25.99
N MET A 387 -3.99 17.39 -25.53
CA MET A 387 -4.98 16.37 -25.91
C MET A 387 -6.37 16.74 -25.42
N TYR A 388 -6.52 17.13 -24.15
CA TYR A 388 -7.81 17.59 -23.62
C TYR A 388 -8.34 18.83 -24.34
N ARG A 389 -7.49 19.80 -24.69
CA ARG A 389 -7.92 20.98 -25.46
C ARG A 389 -8.49 20.62 -26.85
N LYS A 390 -8.07 19.50 -27.43
CA LYS A 390 -8.56 19.03 -28.74
C LYS A 390 -9.89 18.29 -28.64
N ILE A 391 -10.16 17.59 -27.53
CA ILE A 391 -11.29 16.66 -27.42
C ILE A 391 -12.38 17.12 -26.45
N LEU A 392 -12.09 18.07 -25.56
CA LEU A 392 -13.01 18.58 -24.56
C LEU A 392 -13.40 20.04 -24.86
N PRO A 393 -14.60 20.47 -24.44
CA PRO A 393 -14.98 21.87 -24.41
C PRO A 393 -13.98 22.71 -23.60
N ALA A 394 -13.78 23.98 -23.98
CA ALA A 394 -12.83 24.90 -23.34
C ALA A 394 -13.10 25.11 -21.82
N ASN A 395 -14.31 24.82 -21.37
CA ASN A 395 -14.76 24.93 -19.99
C ASN A 395 -14.80 23.60 -19.22
N HIS A 396 -14.23 22.52 -19.77
CA HIS A 396 -14.28 21.23 -19.12
C HIS A 396 -13.38 21.16 -17.88
N HIS A 397 -13.87 20.58 -16.77
CA HIS A 397 -13.15 20.53 -15.49
C HIS A 397 -11.76 19.86 -15.59
N ASN A 398 -11.60 18.83 -16.43
CA ASN A 398 -10.29 18.22 -16.70
C ASN A 398 -9.22 19.22 -17.17
N LEU A 399 -9.58 20.28 -17.91
CA LEU A 399 -8.62 21.33 -18.27
C LEU A 399 -8.15 22.11 -17.04
N ALA A 400 -9.07 22.41 -16.11
CA ALA A 400 -8.74 23.08 -14.86
C ALA A 400 -7.84 22.21 -13.97
N ILE A 401 -8.08 20.89 -13.91
CA ILE A 401 -7.19 19.94 -13.23
C ILE A 401 -5.80 19.96 -13.86
N SER A 402 -5.70 19.92 -15.20
CA SER A 402 -4.41 20.02 -15.90
C SER A 402 -3.65 21.30 -15.55
N TYR A 403 -4.33 22.45 -15.57
CA TYR A 403 -3.72 23.73 -15.23
C TYR A 403 -3.24 23.76 -13.78
N ASN A 404 -4.06 23.28 -12.83
CA ASN A 404 -3.62 23.18 -11.43
C ASN A 404 -2.37 22.31 -11.27
N ASN A 405 -2.32 21.15 -11.92
CA ASN A 405 -1.18 20.26 -11.80
C ASN A 405 0.10 20.89 -12.40
N ILE A 406 -0.02 21.58 -13.54
CA ILE A 406 1.11 22.31 -14.14
C ILE A 406 1.55 23.45 -13.22
N GLY A 407 0.60 24.21 -12.66
CA GLY A 407 0.86 25.28 -11.70
C GLY A 407 1.62 24.79 -10.48
N LEU A 408 1.23 23.63 -9.94
CA LEU A 408 1.89 22.99 -8.79
C LEU A 408 3.34 22.60 -9.11
N VAL A 409 3.63 22.14 -10.33
CA VAL A 409 5.01 21.83 -10.70
C VAL A 409 5.85 23.10 -10.84
N TYR A 410 5.28 24.19 -11.38
CA TYR A 410 5.97 25.49 -11.45
C TYR A 410 6.23 26.10 -10.07
N ASP A 411 5.28 25.96 -9.14
CA ASP A 411 5.43 26.36 -7.75
C ASP A 411 6.58 25.61 -7.07
N ASN A 412 6.61 24.28 -7.20
CA ASN A 412 7.68 23.43 -6.66
C ASN A 412 9.09 23.77 -7.16
N ILE A 413 9.24 24.39 -8.34
CA ILE A 413 10.53 24.85 -8.87
C ILE A 413 10.79 26.35 -8.66
N GLY A 414 9.90 27.06 -7.95
CA GLY A 414 10.03 28.48 -7.60
C GLY A 414 9.66 29.47 -8.74
N GLU A 415 8.99 28.99 -9.78
CA GLU A 415 8.54 29.82 -10.92
C GLU A 415 7.12 30.37 -10.64
N TYR A 416 7.01 31.15 -9.57
CA TYR A 416 5.75 31.59 -8.97
C TYR A 416 4.78 32.29 -9.94
N GLU A 417 5.28 33.19 -10.79
CA GLU A 417 4.44 33.91 -11.76
C GLU A 417 3.78 32.96 -12.78
N LYS A 418 4.48 31.89 -13.18
CA LYS A 418 3.90 30.86 -14.06
C LYS A 418 2.87 30.04 -13.29
N ALA A 419 3.18 29.66 -12.05
CA ALA A 419 2.25 28.93 -11.20
C ALA A 419 0.92 29.67 -11.05
N LEU A 420 0.98 30.97 -10.68
CA LEU A 420 -0.20 31.83 -10.57
C LEU A 420 -0.98 31.91 -11.87
N SER A 421 -0.32 32.11 -13.01
CA SER A 421 -1.01 32.17 -14.32
C SER A 421 -1.77 30.88 -14.67
N PHE A 422 -1.25 29.72 -14.26
CA PHE A 422 -1.93 28.44 -14.44
C PHE A 422 -3.08 28.25 -13.43
N TYR A 423 -2.89 28.61 -12.17
CA TYR A 423 -3.97 28.57 -11.17
C TYR A 423 -5.13 29.52 -11.53
N GLU A 424 -4.85 30.71 -12.06
CA GLU A 424 -5.85 31.64 -12.56
C GLU A 424 -6.71 31.01 -13.68
N GLN A 425 -6.09 30.32 -14.63
CA GLN A 425 -6.81 29.59 -15.70
C GLN A 425 -7.69 28.47 -15.13
N ALA A 426 -7.24 27.76 -14.10
CA ALA A 426 -8.04 26.75 -13.42
C ALA A 426 -9.25 27.38 -12.71
N ILE A 427 -9.03 28.46 -11.95
CA ILE A 427 -10.05 29.20 -11.21
C ILE A 427 -11.12 29.75 -12.17
N GLU A 428 -10.73 30.33 -13.30
CA GLU A 428 -11.67 30.88 -14.31
C GLU A 428 -12.63 29.80 -14.83
N ILE A 429 -12.12 28.61 -15.14
CA ILE A 429 -12.94 27.48 -15.60
C ILE A 429 -13.91 27.04 -14.51
N TYR A 430 -13.42 26.87 -13.28
CA TYR A 430 -14.24 26.45 -12.13
C TYR A 430 -15.36 27.45 -11.82
N GLN A 431 -15.05 28.74 -11.74
CA GLN A 431 -16.01 29.80 -11.44
C GLN A 431 -17.11 29.95 -12.49
N THR A 432 -16.78 29.75 -13.77
CA THR A 432 -17.71 30.03 -14.86
C THR A 432 -18.73 28.89 -15.06
N ASN A 433 -18.39 27.65 -14.69
CA ASN A 433 -19.12 26.46 -15.19
C ASN A 433 -19.48 25.42 -14.14
N LEU A 434 -18.92 25.52 -12.94
CA LEU A 434 -19.23 24.62 -11.84
C LEU A 434 -19.91 25.41 -10.72
N PRO A 435 -20.68 24.75 -9.83
CA PRO A 435 -21.20 25.42 -8.64
C PRO A 435 -20.07 26.15 -7.92
N ALA A 436 -20.34 27.36 -7.43
CA ALA A 436 -19.34 28.18 -6.73
C ALA A 436 -18.70 27.46 -5.54
N ASP A 437 -19.36 26.42 -5.04
CA ASP A 437 -18.94 25.58 -3.93
C ASP A 437 -18.36 24.24 -4.44
N TYR A 438 -17.64 24.21 -5.58
CA TYR A 438 -16.98 22.99 -6.07
C TYR A 438 -15.65 22.76 -5.32
N PRO A 439 -15.41 21.60 -4.67
CA PRO A 439 -14.22 21.41 -3.82
C PRO A 439 -12.88 21.70 -4.49
N SER A 440 -12.71 21.40 -5.78
CA SER A 440 -11.45 21.67 -6.50
C SER A 440 -11.17 23.16 -6.73
N LEU A 441 -12.19 24.03 -6.62
CA LEU A 441 -11.98 25.48 -6.64
C LEU A 441 -11.25 25.94 -5.38
N ALA A 442 -11.61 25.41 -4.21
CA ALA A 442 -10.92 25.69 -2.95
C ALA A 442 -9.44 25.29 -3.02
N THR A 443 -9.13 24.13 -3.60
CA THR A 443 -7.74 23.70 -3.83
C THR A 443 -6.95 24.71 -4.68
N SER A 444 -7.56 25.24 -5.75
CA SER A 444 -6.90 26.21 -6.64
C SER A 444 -6.61 27.51 -5.91
N TYR A 445 -7.55 27.99 -5.09
CA TYR A 445 -7.34 29.16 -4.24
C TYR A 445 -6.27 28.93 -3.17
N ASN A 446 -6.28 27.78 -2.50
CA ASN A 446 -5.24 27.42 -1.54
C ASN A 446 -3.85 27.41 -2.19
N ASN A 447 -3.73 26.85 -3.39
CA ASN A 447 -2.47 26.84 -4.13
C ASN A 447 -1.99 28.25 -4.51
N SER A 448 -2.87 29.13 -4.98
CA SER A 448 -2.52 30.54 -5.21
C SER A 448 -2.12 31.24 -3.90
N GLY A 449 -2.81 30.95 -2.80
CA GLY A 449 -2.47 31.46 -1.48
C GLY A 449 -1.06 31.07 -1.03
N LEU A 450 -0.67 29.80 -1.25
CA LEU A 450 0.66 29.27 -0.96
C LEU A 450 1.75 29.99 -1.76
N VAL A 451 1.50 30.25 -3.04
CA VAL A 451 2.44 30.99 -3.88
C VAL A 451 2.61 32.43 -3.39
N TYR A 452 1.51 33.12 -3.09
CA TYR A 452 1.60 34.49 -2.55
C TYR A 452 2.27 34.56 -1.18
N ASP A 453 2.05 33.59 -0.31
CA ASP A 453 2.74 33.49 0.98
C ASP A 453 4.26 33.29 0.78
N SER A 454 4.63 32.38 -0.14
CA SER A 454 6.03 32.14 -0.50
C SER A 454 6.73 33.36 -1.12
N MET A 455 5.98 34.23 -1.79
CA MET A 455 6.45 35.52 -2.30
C MET A 455 6.48 36.63 -1.22
N GLY A 456 5.98 36.36 -0.01
CA GLY A 456 5.85 37.35 1.07
C GLY A 456 4.68 38.33 0.89
N ASN A 457 3.76 38.06 -0.05
CA ASN A 457 2.57 38.87 -0.29
C ASN A 457 1.39 38.38 0.57
N TYR A 458 1.53 38.57 1.88
CA TYR A 458 0.62 38.01 2.89
C TYR A 458 -0.84 38.47 2.76
N SER A 459 -1.08 39.69 2.26
CA SER A 459 -2.46 40.20 2.09
C SER A 459 -3.19 39.48 0.97
N GLN A 460 -2.52 39.20 -0.15
CA GLN A 460 -3.08 38.36 -1.22
C GLN A 460 -3.24 36.92 -0.76
N ALA A 461 -2.22 36.36 -0.08
CA ALA A 461 -2.29 35.01 0.47
C ALA A 461 -3.53 34.80 1.36
N LEU A 462 -3.77 35.71 2.32
CA LEU A 462 -4.98 35.67 3.16
C LEU A 462 -6.27 35.78 2.35
N SER A 463 -6.31 36.65 1.33
CA SER A 463 -7.50 36.77 0.48
C SER A 463 -7.84 35.44 -0.19
N PHE A 464 -6.85 34.78 -0.77
CA PHE A 464 -7.03 33.50 -1.45
C PHE A 464 -7.37 32.36 -0.48
N TYR A 465 -6.67 32.24 0.65
CA TYR A 465 -7.01 31.25 1.66
C TYR A 465 -8.40 31.45 2.25
N GLN A 466 -8.86 32.70 2.42
CA GLN A 466 -10.20 32.98 2.93
C GLN A 466 -11.29 32.53 1.94
N GLU A 467 -11.08 32.71 0.64
CA GLU A 467 -11.99 32.18 -0.38
C GLU A 467 -12.04 30.64 -0.36
N ALA A 468 -10.89 29.97 -0.24
CA ALA A 468 -10.83 28.52 -0.08
C ALA A 468 -11.58 28.05 1.18
N PHE A 469 -11.31 28.68 2.32
CA PHE A 469 -11.93 28.38 3.60
C PHE A 469 -13.46 28.54 3.56
N ASN A 470 -13.96 29.60 2.89
CA ASN A 470 -15.40 29.85 2.75
C ASN A 470 -16.10 28.76 1.93
N ILE A 471 -15.44 28.25 0.88
CA ILE A 471 -15.95 27.13 0.07
C ILE A 471 -15.94 25.84 0.90
N GLU A 472 -14.83 25.54 1.57
CA GLU A 472 -14.68 24.35 2.40
C GLU A 472 -15.71 24.29 3.52
N LEU A 473 -15.98 25.40 4.21
CA LEU A 473 -17.02 25.49 5.25
C LEU A 473 -18.44 25.16 4.76
N LYS A 474 -18.74 25.41 3.49
CA LYS A 474 -20.07 25.12 2.91
C LYS A 474 -20.18 23.70 2.38
N THR A 475 -19.05 23.09 2.02
CA THR A 475 -19.02 21.85 1.22
C THR A 475 -18.59 20.64 2.01
N LEU A 476 -17.79 20.85 3.05
CA LEU A 476 -17.17 19.80 3.84
C LEU A 476 -17.77 19.77 5.26
N PRO A 477 -17.77 18.60 5.92
CA PRO A 477 -17.99 18.52 7.36
C PRO A 477 -17.07 19.48 8.13
N SER A 478 -17.55 20.00 9.26
CA SER A 478 -16.80 20.98 10.06
C SER A 478 -15.50 20.44 10.67
N ASP A 479 -15.32 19.13 10.61
CA ASP A 479 -14.15 18.39 11.07
C ASP A 479 -13.33 17.79 9.91
N HIS A 480 -13.54 18.23 8.66
CA HIS A 480 -12.78 17.70 7.54
C HIS A 480 -11.30 18.13 7.56
N PRO A 481 -10.32 17.22 7.31
CA PRO A 481 -8.89 17.54 7.34
C PRO A 481 -8.43 18.67 6.40
N LEU A 482 -9.07 18.83 5.23
CA LEU A 482 -8.77 19.96 4.32
C LEU A 482 -9.03 21.33 4.97
N LEU A 483 -10.09 21.45 5.79
CA LEU A 483 -10.39 22.67 6.51
C LEU A 483 -9.27 23.01 7.51
N ALA A 484 -8.72 21.99 8.17
CA ALA A 484 -7.59 22.15 9.08
C ALA A 484 -6.30 22.59 8.36
N ALA A 485 -6.01 22.05 7.18
CA ALA A 485 -4.90 22.49 6.34
C ALA A 485 -5.02 23.97 5.97
N THR A 486 -6.20 24.42 5.54
CA THR A 486 -6.45 25.84 5.24
C THR A 486 -6.30 26.71 6.48
N CYS A 487 -6.80 26.27 7.65
CA CYS A 487 -6.58 26.97 8.92
C CYS A 487 -5.09 27.12 9.26
N ASP A 488 -4.29 26.06 9.15
CA ASP A 488 -2.85 26.12 9.42
C ASP A 488 -2.13 27.10 8.48
N ASN A 489 -2.52 27.13 7.19
CA ASN A 489 -1.98 28.09 6.22
C ASN A 489 -2.31 29.54 6.61
N ILE A 490 -3.58 29.83 6.94
CA ILE A 490 -4.01 31.14 7.42
C ILE A 490 -3.26 31.54 8.70
N GLY A 491 -3.11 30.60 9.64
CA GLY A 491 -2.38 30.81 10.88
C GLY A 491 -0.90 31.11 10.66
N GLY A 492 -0.27 30.42 9.70
CA GLY A 492 1.09 30.69 9.24
C GLY A 492 1.26 32.11 8.71
N VAL A 493 0.35 32.57 7.85
CA VAL A 493 0.40 33.94 7.30
C VAL A 493 0.23 34.99 8.40
N TYR A 494 -0.73 34.81 9.32
CA TYR A 494 -0.89 35.73 10.45
C TYR A 494 0.34 35.76 11.36
N ASN A 495 1.02 34.62 11.55
CA ASN A 495 2.28 34.57 12.29
C ASN A 495 3.37 35.39 11.60
N ASN A 496 3.50 35.26 10.27
CA ASN A 496 4.46 36.02 9.48
C ASN A 496 4.19 37.53 9.51
N MET A 497 2.92 37.92 9.64
CA MET A 497 2.50 39.33 9.81
C MET A 497 2.65 39.85 11.25
N GLY A 498 2.99 38.99 12.23
CA GLY A 498 3.07 39.36 13.65
C GLY A 498 1.70 39.45 14.36
N GLU A 499 0.62 38.99 13.72
CA GLU A 499 -0.73 38.95 14.30
C GLU A 499 -0.95 37.65 15.10
N TYR A 500 -0.13 37.44 16.13
CA TYR A 500 -0.03 36.16 16.84
C TYR A 500 -1.34 35.64 17.44
N THR A 501 -2.23 36.53 17.91
CA THR A 501 -3.54 36.10 18.46
C THR A 501 -4.41 35.43 17.39
N LYS A 502 -4.40 35.96 16.16
CA LYS A 502 -5.13 35.34 15.05
C LYS A 502 -4.44 34.06 14.58
N ALA A 503 -3.10 34.06 14.55
CA ALA A 503 -2.33 32.87 14.23
C ALA A 503 -2.66 31.69 15.17
N LEU A 504 -2.68 31.93 16.49
CA LEU A 504 -3.06 30.93 17.47
C LEU A 504 -4.53 30.49 17.33
N LEU A 505 -5.45 31.39 17.00
CA LEU A 505 -6.86 31.04 16.79
C LEU A 505 -6.99 29.98 15.69
N PHE A 506 -6.41 30.24 14.53
CA PHE A 506 -6.50 29.34 13.38
C PHE A 506 -5.70 28.04 13.58
N ASN A 507 -4.46 28.11 14.09
CA ASN A 507 -3.66 26.91 14.34
C ASN A 507 -4.29 25.99 15.40
N ASN A 508 -4.93 26.55 16.45
CA ASN A 508 -5.66 25.72 17.43
C ASN A 508 -6.91 25.10 16.81
N GLN A 509 -7.62 25.82 15.94
CA GLN A 509 -8.75 25.24 15.20
C GLN A 509 -8.30 24.05 14.33
N ALA A 510 -7.19 24.19 13.60
CA ALA A 510 -6.61 23.09 12.83
C ALA A 510 -6.23 21.90 13.71
N LEU A 511 -5.56 22.16 14.84
CA LEU A 511 -5.14 21.13 15.79
C LEU A 511 -6.34 20.34 16.35
N GLU A 512 -7.43 21.00 16.72
CA GLU A 512 -8.61 20.33 17.27
C GLU A 512 -9.33 19.48 16.20
N ILE A 513 -9.39 19.95 14.95
CA ILE A 513 -9.90 19.15 13.84
C ILE A 513 -9.03 17.91 13.63
N TYR A 514 -7.71 18.08 13.56
CA TYR A 514 -6.81 16.93 13.37
C TYR A 514 -6.86 15.94 14.53
N LYS A 515 -6.94 16.38 15.78
CA LYS A 515 -7.07 15.48 16.95
C LYS A 515 -8.33 14.63 16.90
N LYS A 516 -9.42 15.17 16.34
CA LYS A 516 -10.68 14.45 16.23
C LYS A 516 -10.65 13.38 15.15
N ASN A 517 -9.91 13.60 14.05
CA ASN A 517 -10.00 12.78 12.84
C ASN A 517 -8.75 11.95 12.54
N LEU A 518 -7.62 12.23 13.18
CA LEU A 518 -6.34 11.60 12.85
C LEU A 518 -5.77 10.85 14.06
N PRO A 519 -5.07 9.72 13.84
CA PRO A 519 -4.33 9.01 14.88
C PRO A 519 -3.34 9.94 15.60
N GLU A 520 -3.07 9.69 16.88
CA GLU A 520 -2.18 10.52 17.71
C GLU A 520 -0.76 10.72 17.12
N ASN A 521 -0.31 9.78 16.28
CA ASN A 521 0.99 9.80 15.62
C ASN A 521 0.94 10.37 14.18
N HIS A 522 -0.15 11.01 13.75
CA HIS A 522 -0.23 11.52 12.38
C HIS A 522 0.68 12.74 12.15
N LEU A 523 1.36 12.80 11.00
CA LEU A 523 2.32 13.87 10.67
C LEU A 523 1.70 15.27 10.68
N ASN A 524 0.44 15.43 10.25
CA ASN A 524 -0.28 16.70 10.31
C ASN A 524 -0.46 17.24 11.74
N LEU A 525 -0.66 16.36 12.75
CA LEU A 525 -0.72 16.80 14.15
C LEU A 525 0.62 17.41 14.60
N ALA A 526 1.73 16.78 14.21
CA ALA A 526 3.06 17.30 14.49
C ALA A 526 3.30 18.65 13.81
N GLN A 527 2.81 18.82 12.57
CA GLN A 527 2.88 20.09 11.85
C GLN A 527 2.10 21.20 12.57
N SER A 528 0.87 20.96 13.02
CA SER A 528 0.09 21.97 13.76
C SER A 528 0.75 22.31 15.11
N TYR A 529 1.29 21.31 15.83
CA TYR A 529 2.08 21.58 17.05
C TYR A 529 3.30 22.46 16.77
N ASN A 530 4.03 22.17 15.69
CA ASN A 530 5.17 22.98 15.26
C ASN A 530 4.75 24.41 14.89
N ASN A 531 3.63 24.59 14.18
CA ASN A 531 3.10 25.91 13.83
C ASN A 531 2.76 26.73 15.09
N ILE A 532 2.08 26.12 16.07
CA ILE A 532 1.78 26.75 17.37
C ILE A 532 3.07 27.10 18.13
N ALA A 533 4.05 26.19 18.14
CA ALA A 533 5.35 26.42 18.77
C ALA A 533 6.08 27.62 18.16
N CYS A 534 6.08 27.74 16.82
CA CYS A 534 6.64 28.88 16.11
C CYS A 534 5.97 30.21 16.52
N VAL A 535 4.65 30.23 16.68
CA VAL A 535 3.93 31.43 17.14
C VAL A 535 4.36 31.81 18.56
N HIS A 536 4.37 30.86 19.50
CA HIS A 536 4.83 31.14 20.86
C HIS A 536 6.31 31.55 20.92
N HIS A 537 7.16 30.98 20.08
CA HIS A 537 8.56 31.39 19.95
C HIS A 537 8.66 32.86 19.51
N ASN A 538 7.87 33.27 18.51
CA ASN A 538 7.84 34.65 18.02
C ASN A 538 7.25 35.64 19.04
N MET A 539 6.33 35.17 19.90
CA MET A 539 5.84 35.92 21.07
C MET A 539 6.85 35.98 22.24
N LYS A 540 7.99 35.28 22.14
CA LYS A 540 9.00 35.09 23.20
C LYS A 540 8.53 34.29 24.41
N GLU A 541 7.49 33.48 24.23
CA GLU A 541 6.97 32.55 25.22
C GLU A 541 7.70 31.21 25.11
N TYR A 542 9.00 31.24 25.40
CA TYR A 542 9.93 30.16 25.09
C TYR A 542 9.63 28.82 25.78
N SER A 543 9.10 28.83 27.00
CA SER A 543 8.71 27.61 27.71
C SER A 543 7.54 26.90 27.03
N THR A 544 6.52 27.65 26.61
CA THR A 544 5.36 27.12 25.88
C THR A 544 5.78 26.64 24.50
N ALA A 545 6.62 27.40 23.79
CA ALA A 545 7.15 27.01 22.49
C ALA A 545 7.93 25.69 22.57
N LEU A 546 8.80 25.53 23.58
CA LEU A 546 9.57 24.31 23.78
C LEU A 546 8.65 23.10 23.97
N SER A 547 7.62 23.21 24.81
CA SER A 547 6.68 22.12 25.06
C SER A 547 5.97 21.65 23.77
N TYR A 548 5.57 22.58 22.91
CA TYR A 548 4.94 22.23 21.64
C TYR A 548 5.91 21.64 20.62
N PHE A 549 7.15 22.16 20.52
CA PHE A 549 8.17 21.55 19.67
C PHE A 549 8.51 20.12 20.13
N GLU A 550 8.57 19.85 21.43
CA GLU A 550 8.81 18.49 21.95
C GLU A 550 7.68 17.52 21.59
N ARG A 551 6.42 18.00 21.56
CA ARG A 551 5.29 17.19 21.07
C ARG A 551 5.42 16.90 19.57
N ALA A 552 5.72 17.91 18.75
CA ALA A 552 5.97 17.70 17.32
C ALA A 552 7.11 16.69 17.08
N LEU A 553 8.22 16.82 17.81
CA LEU A 553 9.36 15.92 17.73
C LEU A 553 8.99 14.47 18.11
N SER A 554 8.19 14.27 19.17
CA SER A 554 7.78 12.91 19.59
C SER A 554 7.00 12.14 18.53
N ILE A 555 6.32 12.85 17.62
CA ILE A 555 5.58 12.27 16.49
C ILE A 555 6.51 12.10 15.28
N TRP A 556 7.28 13.13 14.94
CA TRP A 556 8.17 13.11 13.76
C TRP A 556 9.35 12.16 13.88
N GLN A 557 9.98 12.07 15.05
CA GLN A 557 11.18 11.27 15.27
C GLN A 557 11.03 9.77 14.92
N PRO A 558 9.95 9.06 15.30
CA PRO A 558 9.79 7.66 14.92
C PRO A 558 9.37 7.45 13.45
N LEU A 559 8.90 8.49 12.75
CA LEU A 559 8.27 8.36 11.42
C LEU A 559 9.13 8.89 10.27
N LEU A 560 9.98 9.89 10.53
CA LEU A 560 10.77 10.56 9.50
C LEU A 560 12.22 10.08 9.52
N PRO A 561 12.89 9.98 8.35
CA PRO A 561 14.32 9.74 8.32
C PRO A 561 15.10 10.84 9.07
N PRO A 562 16.25 10.54 9.68
CA PRO A 562 17.08 11.53 10.38
C PRO A 562 17.50 12.74 9.51
N THR A 563 17.50 12.57 8.20
CA THR A 563 17.84 13.63 7.24
C THR A 563 16.65 14.50 6.83
N HIS A 564 15.44 14.24 7.33
CA HIS A 564 14.25 14.96 6.92
C HIS A 564 14.29 16.42 7.41
N PRO A 565 14.04 17.43 6.54
CA PRO A 565 14.16 18.84 6.91
C PRO A 565 13.34 19.26 8.12
N GLN A 566 12.10 18.77 8.26
CA GLN A 566 11.23 19.08 9.41
C GLN A 566 11.83 18.60 10.73
N LEU A 567 12.43 17.40 10.74
CA LEU A 567 13.04 16.82 11.94
C LEU A 567 14.27 17.63 12.36
N ILE A 568 15.15 17.95 11.40
CA ILE A 568 16.33 18.79 11.63
C ILE A 568 15.92 20.16 12.17
N ASN A 569 14.91 20.78 11.57
CA ASN A 569 14.45 22.11 11.96
C ASN A 569 13.85 22.13 13.37
N VAL A 570 13.05 21.12 13.75
CA VAL A 570 12.46 21.06 15.08
C VAL A 570 13.52 20.79 16.16
N GLU A 571 14.47 19.90 15.89
CA GLU A 571 15.56 19.59 16.83
C GLU A 571 16.43 20.82 17.09
N LYS A 572 16.77 21.55 16.02
CA LYS A 572 17.50 22.82 16.12
C LYS A 572 16.71 23.88 16.90
N SER A 573 15.40 24.00 16.67
CA SER A 573 14.55 24.93 17.42
C SER A 573 14.52 24.60 18.91
N ILE A 574 14.46 23.31 19.26
CA ILE A 574 14.50 22.83 20.65
C ILE A 574 15.85 23.14 21.30
N GLU A 575 16.96 22.89 20.60
CA GLU A 575 18.32 23.21 21.09
C GLU A 575 18.46 24.70 21.41
N ILE A 576 18.09 25.57 20.46
CA ILE A 576 18.13 27.03 20.63
C ILE A 576 17.28 27.49 21.83
N LEU A 577 16.10 26.89 22.02
CA LEU A 577 15.20 27.24 23.12
C LEU A 577 15.75 26.80 24.48
N LYS A 578 16.38 25.62 24.55
CA LYS A 578 17.02 25.12 25.78
C LYS A 578 18.19 25.98 26.23
N GLU A 579 18.88 26.65 25.31
CA GLU A 579 19.92 27.63 25.65
C GLU A 579 19.38 28.97 26.18
N LYS A 580 18.12 29.32 25.83
CA LYS A 580 17.48 30.58 26.20
C LYS A 580 16.72 30.53 27.53
N LEU A 581 16.36 29.34 28.00
CA LEU A 581 15.65 29.08 29.26
C LEU A 581 16.66 28.81 30.38
#